data_AF-A0AAQ3C743-F1
#
_entry.id   AF-A0AAQ3C743-F1
#
_cell.length_a   1.000
_cell.length_b   1.000
_cell.length_c   1.000
_cell.angle_alpha   90.00
_cell.angle_beta   90.00
_cell.angle_gamma   90.00
#
_symmetry.space_group_name_H-M   'P 1'
#
loop_
_entity.id
_entity.type
_entity.pdbx_description
1 polymer ?
#
loop_
_entity_poly.entity_id
_entity_poly.type
_entity_poly.pdbx_seq_one_letter_code
_entity_poly.pdbx_strand_id
1 'polypeptide(L)'
;MSIEALQNAVAILLQNPDRPFAVGDVVLKKEGIGSITKRPHIGEKVVVSHVFATPVVNLQERSGSLYYSMIYDIRVAFLDSDGDLVELAEDSRRFRHADD
;
A
#
# COMPACT_ATOMS: atom_id res chain seq x y z
N MET A 1 10.22 -9.53 -17.96
CA MET A 1 10.61 -8.47 -17.01
C MET A 1 12.13 -8.47 -16.93
N SER A 2 12.80 -7.34 -17.14
CA SER A 2 14.26 -7.28 -17.04
C SER A 2 14.71 -7.28 -15.57
N ILE A 3 15.93 -7.75 -15.30
CA ILE A 3 16.51 -7.68 -13.95
C ILE A 3 16.60 -6.23 -13.44
N GLU A 4 16.85 -5.29 -14.35
CA GLU A 4 16.89 -3.85 -14.07
C GLU A 4 15.54 -3.33 -13.58
N ALA A 5 14.43 -3.75 -14.21
CA ALA A 5 13.09 -3.35 -13.77
C ALA A 5 12.77 -3.87 -12.35
N LEU A 6 13.23 -5.09 -12.02
CA LEU A 6 13.07 -5.65 -10.68
C LEU A 6 13.92 -4.88 -9.66
N GLN A 7 15.18 -4.58 -9.99
CA GLN A 7 16.07 -3.80 -9.14
C GLN A 7 15.49 -2.40 -8.84
N ASN A 8 14.92 -1.74 -9.85
CA ASN A 8 14.27 -0.45 -9.69
C ASN A 8 13.04 -0.53 -8.78
N ALA A 9 12.17 -1.53 -8.98
CA ALA A 9 11.00 -1.73 -8.11
C ALA A 9 11.41 -1.97 -6.64
N VAL A 10 12.46 -2.76 -6.40
CA VAL A 10 13.00 -2.97 -5.05
C VAL A 10 13.55 -1.67 -4.46
N ALA A 11 14.30 -0.87 -5.24
CA ALA A 11 14.82 0.41 -4.78
C ALA A 11 13.68 1.35 -4.34
N ILE A 12 12.57 1.40 -5.08
CA ILE A 12 11.39 2.22 -4.75
C ILE A 12 10.72 1.76 -3.45
N LEU A 13 10.59 0.44 -3.23
CA LEU A 13 10.03 -0.11 -1.98
C LEU A 13 10.89 0.23 -0.75
N LEU A 14 12.20 0.34 -0.92
CA LEU A 14 13.13 0.64 0.17
C LEU A 14 13.25 2.14 0.49
N GLN A 15 12.63 3.02 -0.29
CA GLN A 15 12.53 4.43 0.04
C GLN A 15 11.61 4.62 1.25
N ASN A 16 12.15 5.12 2.36
CA ASN A 16 11.34 5.41 3.54
C ASN A 16 10.63 6.77 3.41
N PRO A 17 9.42 6.93 3.98
CA PRO A 17 8.81 8.25 4.10
C PRO A 17 9.63 9.14 5.07
N ASP A 18 9.54 10.46 4.90
CA ASP A 18 10.26 11.45 5.74
C ASP A 18 9.94 11.31 7.23
N ARG A 19 8.71 10.88 7.54
CA ARG A 19 8.27 10.49 8.87
C ARG A 19 7.40 9.24 8.80
N PRO A 20 7.31 8.47 9.90
CA PRO A 20 6.35 7.38 10.01
C PRO A 20 4.92 7.84 9.69
N PHE A 21 4.13 6.93 9.12
CA PHE A 21 2.71 7.17 8.90
C PHE A 21 1.96 7.23 10.23
N ALA A 22 0.95 8.09 10.26
CA ALA A 22 0.01 8.28 11.36
C ALA A 22 -1.42 8.25 10.82
N VAL A 23 -2.39 7.95 11.69
CA VAL A 23 -3.81 8.01 11.34
C VAL A 23 -4.16 9.43 10.90
N GLY A 24 -4.86 9.55 9.77
CA GLY A 24 -5.24 10.83 9.15
C GLY A 24 -4.31 11.29 8.04
N ASP A 25 -3.13 10.67 7.87
CA ASP A 25 -2.22 11.01 6.78
C ASP A 25 -2.84 10.71 5.41
N VAL A 26 -2.72 11.66 4.48
CA VAL A 26 -3.05 11.43 3.07
C VAL A 26 -1.83 10.85 2.38
N VAL A 27 -2.00 9.71 1.71
CA VAL A 27 -0.91 8.95 1.08
C VAL A 27 -1.23 8.59 -0.36
N LEU A 28 -0.18 8.37 -1.14
CA LEU A 28 -0.22 7.96 -2.54
C LEU A 28 0.62 6.70 -2.73
N LYS A 29 0.15 5.81 -3.60
CA LYS A 29 0.96 4.66 -4.04
C LYS A 29 2.14 5.14 -4.87
N LYS A 30 3.33 4.63 -4.59
CA LYS A 30 4.55 4.90 -5.36
C LYS A 30 4.42 4.31 -6.77
N GLU A 31 4.97 5.03 -7.74
CA GLU A 31 5.04 4.57 -9.13
C GLU A 31 6.14 3.52 -9.32
N GLY A 32 6.16 2.82 -10.45
CA GLY A 32 7.27 1.93 -10.82
C GLY A 32 7.34 0.55 -10.15
N ILE A 33 6.48 0.27 -9.16
CA ILE A 33 6.38 -1.05 -8.48
C ILE A 33 5.27 -1.97 -9.04
N GLY A 34 4.53 -1.50 -10.05
CA GLY A 34 3.44 -2.24 -10.69
C GLY A 34 2.14 -2.33 -9.88
N SER A 35 1.16 -3.08 -10.40
CA SER A 35 -0.16 -3.26 -9.80
C SER A 35 -0.26 -4.52 -8.94
N ILE A 36 0.56 -4.61 -7.88
CA ILE A 36 0.54 -5.75 -6.93
C ILE A 36 -0.83 -5.89 -6.25
N THR A 37 -1.44 -4.76 -5.90
CA THR A 37 -2.80 -4.69 -5.35
C THR A 37 -3.72 -3.92 -6.29
N LYS A 38 -5.00 -4.30 -6.35
CA LYS A 38 -6.00 -3.70 -7.26
C LYS A 38 -6.30 -2.23 -6.96
N ARG A 39 -6.26 -1.86 -5.68
CA ARG A 39 -6.47 -0.50 -5.16
C ARG A 39 -5.54 -0.26 -3.97
N PRO A 40 -5.25 1.01 -3.62
CA PRO A 40 -5.53 2.20 -4.42
C PRO A 40 -4.75 2.22 -5.74
N HIS A 41 -5.27 2.95 -6.72
CA HIS A 41 -4.59 3.21 -7.98
C HIS A 41 -3.40 4.14 -7.79
N ILE A 42 -2.43 4.09 -8.70
CA ILE A 42 -1.37 5.10 -8.74
C ILE A 42 -2.01 6.47 -8.96
N GLY A 43 -1.61 7.46 -8.16
CA GLY A 43 -2.18 8.81 -8.17
C GLY A 43 -3.46 8.99 -7.35
N GLU A 44 -4.06 7.92 -6.83
CA GLU A 44 -5.25 7.99 -5.99
C GLU A 44 -4.86 8.33 -4.54
N LYS A 45 -5.25 9.53 -4.08
CA LYS A 45 -5.07 9.98 -2.69
C LYS A 45 -6.01 9.17 -1.78
N VAL A 46 -5.46 8.51 -0.77
CA VAL A 46 -6.21 7.77 0.26
C VAL A 46 -5.75 8.18 1.65
N VAL A 47 -6.53 7.89 2.68
CA VAL A 47 -6.23 8.28 4.07
C VAL A 47 -5.80 7.08 4.90
N VAL A 48 -4.74 7.20 5.69
CA VAL A 48 -4.37 6.16 6.67
C VAL A 48 -5.41 6.13 7.78
N SER A 49 -6.15 5.02 7.90
CA SER A 49 -7.17 4.83 8.93
C SER A 49 -6.66 4.04 10.14
N HIS A 50 -5.59 3.25 9.96
CA HIS A 50 -4.97 2.48 11.04
C HIS A 50 -3.49 2.22 10.77
N VAL A 51 -2.68 2.16 11.83
CA VAL A 51 -1.29 1.70 11.80
C VAL A 51 -1.18 0.52 12.76
N PHE A 52 -0.79 -0.64 12.25
CA PHE A 52 -0.71 -1.85 13.07
C PHE A 52 0.53 -1.80 13.96
N ALA A 53 0.37 -2.09 15.26
CA ALA A 53 1.50 -2.20 16.19
C ALA A 53 2.44 -3.37 15.85
N THR A 54 1.94 -4.38 15.14
CA THR A 54 2.71 -5.51 14.62
C THR A 54 2.16 -5.89 13.25
N PRO A 55 3.01 -6.11 12.23
CA PRO A 55 2.52 -6.45 10.90
C PRO A 55 1.69 -7.73 10.89
N VAL A 56 0.62 -7.73 10.10
CA VAL A 56 -0.32 -8.84 9.95
C VAL A 56 -0.03 -9.58 8.65
N VAL A 57 -0.08 -10.92 8.67
CA VAL A 57 0.11 -11.76 7.49
C VAL A 57 -1.22 -12.32 7.02
N ASN A 58 -1.51 -12.23 5.72
CA ASN A 58 -2.71 -12.82 5.15
C ASN A 58 -2.55 -14.33 4.93
N LEU A 59 -3.05 -15.13 5.88
CA LEU A 59 -3.07 -16.59 5.78
C LEU A 59 -4.45 -17.16 5.40
N GLN A 60 -5.46 -16.30 5.28
CA GLN A 60 -6.83 -16.73 4.97
C GLN A 60 -7.06 -16.89 3.46
N GLU A 61 -6.25 -16.24 2.64
CA GLU A 61 -6.30 -16.38 1.20
C GLU A 61 -5.87 -17.76 0.72
N ARG A 62 -6.32 -18.15 -0.48
CA ARG A 62 -5.92 -19.43 -1.05
C ARG A 62 -4.42 -19.43 -1.34
N SER A 63 -3.74 -20.50 -0.96
CA SER A 63 -2.36 -20.75 -1.37
C SER A 63 -2.26 -20.69 -2.90
N GLY A 64 -1.52 -19.71 -3.43
CA GLY A 64 -1.44 -19.39 -4.86
C GLY A 64 -2.06 -18.05 -5.26
N SER A 65 -2.81 -17.40 -4.38
CA SER A 65 -3.21 -16.00 -4.52
C SER A 65 -2.00 -15.08 -4.36
N LEU A 66 -1.95 -13.99 -5.13
CA LEU A 66 -0.94 -12.93 -4.95
C LEU A 66 -1.01 -12.28 -3.56
N TYR A 67 -2.17 -12.40 -2.90
CA TYR A 67 -2.41 -11.86 -1.57
C TYR A 67 -2.03 -12.83 -0.44
N TYR A 68 -1.83 -14.10 -0.75
CA TYR A 68 -1.43 -15.08 0.27
C TYR A 68 -0.04 -14.77 0.80
N SER A 69 0.12 -14.81 2.12
CA SER A 69 1.36 -14.48 2.82
C SER A 69 1.84 -13.02 2.63
N MET A 70 0.98 -12.13 2.15
CA MET A 70 1.30 -10.70 2.15
C MET A 70 1.31 -10.15 3.57
N ILE A 71 2.26 -9.24 3.82
CA ILE A 71 2.43 -8.54 5.08
C ILE A 71 1.73 -7.17 4.96
N TYR A 72 0.96 -6.81 5.97
CA TYR A 72 0.28 -5.53 6.08
C TYR A 72 0.63 -4.84 7.39
N ASP A 73 0.90 -3.55 7.35
CA ASP A 73 1.29 -2.75 8.51
C ASP A 73 0.52 -1.41 8.61
N ILE A 74 -0.34 -1.10 7.63
CA ILE A 74 -1.32 -0.02 7.68
C ILE A 74 -2.70 -0.45 7.15
N ARG A 75 -3.75 0.31 7.48
CA ARG A 75 -5.00 0.37 6.71
C ARG A 75 -5.15 1.72 6.05
N VAL A 76 -5.65 1.71 4.82
CA VAL A 76 -6.02 2.92 4.08
C VAL A 76 -7.51 2.92 3.80
N ALA A 77 -8.11 4.11 3.84
CA ALA A 77 -9.51 4.36 3.61
C ALA A 77 -9.72 5.32 2.43
N PHE A 78 -10.76 5.06 1.64
CA PHE A 78 -11.20 5.90 0.52
C PHE A 78 -12.71 5.73 0.31
N LEU A 79 -13.30 6.62 -0.47
CA LEU A 79 -14.67 6.47 -0.94
C LEU A 79 -14.67 5.77 -2.30
N ASP A 80 -15.49 4.74 -2.46
CA ASP A 80 -15.67 4.09 -3.75
C ASP A 80 -16.55 4.93 -4.70
N SER A 81 -16.92 4.36 -5.85
CA SER A 81 -17.74 5.05 -6.85
C SER A 81 -19.15 5.39 -6.37
N ASP A 82 -19.65 4.68 -5.36
CA ASP A 82 -20.98 4.89 -4.79
C ASP A 82 -20.94 5.83 -3.57
N GLY A 83 -19.74 6.26 -3.17
CA GLY A 83 -19.52 7.14 -2.03
C GLY A 83 -19.43 6.38 -0.70
N ASP A 84 -19.32 5.06 -0.74
CA ASP A 84 -19.21 4.22 0.45
C ASP A 84 -17.77 4.19 0.96
N LEU A 85 -17.61 4.20 2.28
CA LEU A 85 -16.31 4.08 2.93
C LEU A 85 -15.77 2.65 2.76
N VAL A 86 -14.62 2.53 2.10
CA VAL A 86 -13.89 1.27 1.93
C VAL A 86 -12.56 1.36 2.67
N GLU A 87 -12.22 0.31 3.41
CA GLU A 87 -10.91 0.16 4.05
C GLU A 87 -10.15 -1.06 3.50
N LEU A 88 -8.85 -0.91 3.25
CA LEU A 88 -7.96 -1.98 2.81
C LEU A 88 -6.71 -2.05 3.69
N ALA A 89 -6.32 -3.26 4.09
CA ALA A 89 -5.02 -3.50 4.71
C ALA A 89 -3.92 -3.51 3.63
N GLU A 90 -2.83 -2.81 3.89
CA GLU A 90 -1.77 -2.55 2.91
C GLU A 90 -0.36 -2.61 3.51
N ASP A 91 0.62 -2.77 2.62
CA ASP A 91 2.06 -2.70 2.91
C ASP A 91 2.53 -1.25 2.72
N SER A 92 2.89 -0.59 3.81
CA SER A 92 3.25 0.83 3.88
C SER A 92 4.41 1.21 2.96
N ARG A 93 5.32 0.27 2.66
CA ARG A 93 6.47 0.50 1.76
C ARG A 93 6.06 0.91 0.35
N ARG A 94 4.82 0.61 -0.03
CA ARG A 94 4.23 0.98 -1.32
C ARG A 94 3.74 2.41 -1.37
N PHE A 95 3.75 3.13 -0.25
CA PHE A 95 3.16 4.45 -0.12
C PHE A 95 4.21 5.51 0.17
N ARG A 96 3.86 6.74 -0.21
CA ARG A 96 4.52 7.97 0.22
C ARG A 96 3.45 8.92 0.75
N HIS A 97 3.85 9.91 1.55
CA HIS A 97 2.98 11.04 1.86
C HIS A 97 2.53 11.70 0.55
N ALA A 98 1.26 12.05 0.48
CA ALA A 98 0.78 12.93 -0.58
C ALA A 98 1.35 14.31 -0.28
N ASP A 99 2.05 14.90 -1.24
CA ASP A 99 2.32 16.33 -1.21
C ASP A 99 0.96 17.06 -1.31
N ASP A 100 0.81 18.19 -0.62
CA ASP A 100 -0.40 19.02 -0.68
C ASP A 100 -0.78 19.32 -2.14
#